data_AF-A0A7J6GTI2-F1
#
_entry.id   AF-A0A7J6GTI2-F1
#
_cell.length_a   1.000
_cell.length_b   1.000
_cell.length_c   1.000
_cell.angle_alpha   90.00
_cell.angle_beta   90.00
_cell.angle_gamma   90.00
#
_symmetry.space_group_name_H-M   'P 1'
#
loop_
_entity.id
_entity.type
_entity.pdbx_description
1 polymer ?
#
loop_
_entity_poly.entity_id
_entity_poly.type
_entity_poly.pdbx_seq_one_letter_code
_entity_poly.pdbx_strand_id
1 'polypeptide(L)'
;MTTIASHKDRLAAWIRARELTSGFELDYPTFLKSMNPLSVSDGSWLRLPKDFVTKYLPEEDEIITLIDKEKNEFKTNYMAKKRGTLYGGWKEFAIAHNLEDGDILVFRLIRPLVFEVLIIRVDATKQWGYD
;
A
#
# COMPACT_ATOMS: atom_id res chain seq x y z
N MET A 1 2.27 -19.89 -8.03
CA MET A 1 2.69 -19.07 -9.20
C MET A 1 2.07 -17.69 -8.99
N THR A 2 2.86 -16.63 -8.86
CA THR A 2 2.33 -15.26 -8.77
C THR A 2 1.81 -14.86 -10.15
N THR A 3 0.50 -14.68 -10.29
CA THR A 3 -0.08 -14.17 -11.54
C THR A 3 0.30 -12.70 -11.69
N ILE A 4 0.88 -12.34 -12.83
CA ILE A 4 1.23 -10.94 -13.13
C ILE A 4 -0.01 -10.23 -13.69
N ALA A 5 -0.42 -9.14 -13.06
CA ALA A 5 -1.55 -8.33 -13.51
C ALA A 5 -1.21 -7.57 -14.80
N SER A 6 -2.15 -7.56 -15.74
CA SER A 6 -2.01 -6.84 -17.01
C SER A 6 -1.98 -5.33 -16.80
N HIS A 7 -1.43 -4.58 -17.76
CA HIS A 7 -1.44 -3.11 -17.71
C HIS A 7 -2.86 -2.54 -17.59
N LYS A 8 -3.82 -3.14 -18.31
CA LYS A 8 -5.23 -2.72 -18.29
C LYS A 8 -5.84 -2.91 -16.89
N ASP A 9 -5.61 -4.06 -16.26
CA ASP A 9 -6.19 -4.36 -14.95
C ASP A 9 -5.61 -3.44 -13.86
N ARG A 10 -4.29 -3.19 -13.92
CA ARG A 10 -3.62 -2.21 -13.05
C ARG A 10 -4.20 -0.82 -13.20
N LEU A 11 -4.43 -0.37 -14.43
CA LEU A 11 -4.99 0.95 -14.69
C LEU A 11 -6.42 1.05 -14.16
N ALA A 12 -7.24 0.01 -14.36
CA ALA A 12 -8.61 -0.03 -13.83
C ALA A 12 -8.63 0.03 -12.30
N ALA A 13 -7.78 -0.76 -11.64
CA ALA A 13 -7.66 -0.74 -10.17
C ALA A 13 -7.18 0.63 -9.66
N TRP A 14 -6.24 1.26 -10.37
CA TRP A 14 -5.74 2.61 -10.04
C TRP A 14 -6.80 3.69 -10.17
N ILE A 15 -7.58 3.67 -11.27
CA ILE A 15 -8.68 4.61 -11.49
C ILE A 15 -9.71 4.46 -10.36
N ARG A 16 -10.13 3.23 -10.07
CA ARG A 16 -11.09 2.95 -8.99
C ARG A 16 -10.57 3.44 -7.64
N ALA A 17 -9.29 3.19 -7.33
CA ALA A 17 -8.69 3.67 -6.10
C ALA A 17 -8.75 5.19 -6.01
N ARG A 18 -8.38 5.92 -7.09
CA ARG A 18 -8.45 7.38 -7.12
C ARG A 18 -9.87 7.93 -6.96
N GLU A 19 -10.87 7.28 -7.56
CA GLU A 19 -12.27 7.67 -7.44
C GLU A 19 -12.79 7.46 -6.02
N LEU A 20 -12.54 6.28 -5.43
CA LEU A 20 -12.95 5.95 -4.06
C LEU A 20 -12.32 6.86 -3.01
N THR A 21 -11.08 7.30 -3.26
CA THR A 21 -10.34 8.17 -2.34
C THR A 21 -10.43 9.64 -2.73
N SER A 22 -11.31 10.00 -3.67
CA SER A 22 -11.50 11.40 -4.05
C SER A 22 -11.96 12.19 -2.82
N GLY A 23 -11.22 13.25 -2.47
CA GLY A 23 -11.46 14.05 -1.27
C GLY A 23 -10.83 13.54 0.03
N PHE A 24 -10.23 12.33 0.08
CA PHE A 24 -9.58 11.83 1.31
C PHE A 24 -8.39 12.68 1.75
N GLU A 25 -7.71 13.35 0.81
CA GLU A 25 -6.59 14.25 1.07
C GLU A 25 -6.97 15.49 1.90
N LEU A 26 -8.26 15.79 2.04
CA LEU A 26 -8.74 16.92 2.84
C LEU A 26 -8.54 16.69 4.35
N ASP A 27 -8.58 15.43 4.79
CA ASP A 27 -8.47 15.09 6.22
C ASP A 27 -7.05 14.65 6.59
N TYR A 28 -6.38 13.89 5.70
CA TYR A 28 -5.07 13.29 5.97
C TYR A 28 -4.19 13.22 4.73
N PRO A 29 -2.87 13.43 4.85
CA PRO A 29 -1.92 13.14 3.78
C PRO A 29 -2.08 11.71 3.28
N THR A 30 -2.34 11.57 1.98
CA THR A 30 -2.68 10.29 1.36
C THR A 30 -1.79 10.02 0.15
N PHE A 31 -1.43 8.76 -0.09
CA PHE A 31 -0.84 8.34 -1.37
C PHE A 31 -1.30 6.95 -1.78
N LEU A 32 -1.28 6.71 -3.08
CA LEU A 32 -1.57 5.41 -3.68
C LEU A 32 -0.27 4.68 -4.04
N LYS A 33 -0.27 3.36 -3.89
CA LYS A 33 0.86 2.50 -4.23
C LYS A 33 0.37 1.24 -4.94
N SER A 34 0.79 1.06 -6.19
CA SER A 34 0.56 -0.20 -6.91
C SER A 34 1.55 -1.25 -6.47
N MET A 35 1.04 -2.44 -6.15
CA MET A 35 1.82 -3.60 -5.77
C MET A 35 2.44 -4.25 -7.00
N ASN A 36 3.67 -4.74 -6.80
CA ASN A 36 4.41 -5.53 -7.79
C ASN A 36 4.91 -6.83 -7.12
N PRO A 37 5.36 -7.85 -7.87
CA PRO A 37 5.75 -9.14 -7.28
C PRO A 37 6.88 -9.01 -6.24
N LEU A 38 7.80 -8.07 -6.47
CA LEU A 38 8.90 -7.73 -5.54
C LEU A 38 8.45 -7.09 -4.24
N SER A 39 7.19 -6.67 -4.13
CA SER A 39 6.60 -6.08 -2.92
C SER A 39 5.64 -7.04 -2.22
N VAL A 40 5.20 -8.13 -2.84
CA VAL A 40 4.13 -8.99 -2.30
C VAL A 40 4.50 -10.47 -2.13
N SER A 41 5.21 -11.10 -3.09
CA SER A 41 5.50 -12.54 -3.03
C SER A 41 6.93 -12.83 -2.53
N ASP A 42 7.91 -12.15 -3.12
CA ASP A 42 9.34 -12.29 -2.75
C ASP A 42 9.87 -11.08 -1.96
N GLY A 43 9.02 -10.07 -1.80
CA GLY A 43 9.34 -8.81 -1.17
C GLY A 43 9.38 -8.86 0.34
N SER A 44 10.54 -8.63 0.93
CA SER A 44 10.66 -8.32 2.37
C SER A 44 10.56 -6.81 2.65
N TRP A 45 10.19 -5.99 1.66
CA TRP A 45 10.20 -4.54 1.78
C TRP A 45 9.26 -3.82 0.79
N LEU A 46 8.85 -2.60 1.18
CA LEU A 46 8.06 -1.68 0.35
C LEU A 46 8.71 -0.29 0.34
N ARG A 47 9.04 0.23 -0.83
CA ARG A 47 9.50 1.62 -0.97
C ARG A 47 8.34 2.60 -1.08
N LEU A 48 8.32 3.60 -0.21
CA LEU A 48 7.33 4.67 -0.20
C LEU A 48 7.64 5.75 -1.25
N PRO A 49 6.65 6.55 -1.68
CA PRO A 49 6.88 7.67 -2.59
C PRO A 49 7.84 8.70 -1.98
N LYS A 50 8.87 9.09 -2.74
CA LYS A 50 9.93 9.99 -2.26
C LYS A 50 9.37 11.30 -1.70
N ASP A 51 8.47 11.95 -2.44
CA ASP A 51 7.95 13.25 -2.07
C ASP A 51 7.10 13.18 -0.79
N PHE A 52 6.40 12.05 -0.60
CA PHE A 52 5.65 11.81 0.64
C PHE A 52 6.59 11.61 1.82
N VAL A 53 7.63 10.80 1.65
CA VAL A 53 8.65 10.54 2.67
C VAL A 53 9.30 11.86 3.11
N THR A 54 9.82 12.63 2.17
CA THR A 54 10.51 13.89 2.46
C THR A 54 9.61 14.92 3.14
N LYS A 55 8.31 14.90 2.87
CA LYS A 55 7.37 15.88 3.42
C LYS A 55 6.81 15.51 4.79
N TYR A 56 6.61 14.22 5.07
CA TYR A 56 5.79 13.79 6.21
C TYR A 56 6.46 12.78 7.15
N LEU A 57 7.60 12.19 6.78
CA LEU A 57 8.27 11.16 7.58
C LEU A 57 9.64 11.63 8.10
N PRO A 58 10.11 11.08 9.23
CA PRO A 58 11.38 11.47 9.82
C PRO A 58 12.58 11.02 8.98
N GLU A 59 13.73 11.61 9.29
CA GLU A 59 15.02 11.32 8.67
C GLU A 59 15.77 10.15 9.34
N GLU A 60 15.24 9.67 10.46
CA GLU A 60 15.72 8.53 11.24
C GLU A 60 14.93 7.24 10.96
N ASP A 61 15.56 6.12 11.29
CA ASP A 61 14.90 4.82 11.24
C ASP A 61 13.92 4.69 12.42
N GLU A 62 12.72 4.21 12.13
CA GLU A 62 11.60 4.21 13.07
C GLU A 62 10.72 2.97 12.91
N ILE A 63 9.71 2.84 13.77
CA ILE A 63 8.61 1.87 13.57
C ILE A 63 7.40 2.59 12.99
N ILE A 64 6.94 2.13 11.83
CA ILE A 64 5.67 2.53 11.26
C ILE A 64 4.60 1.49 11.63
N THR A 65 3.42 1.97 12.02
CA THR A 65 2.24 1.13 12.29
C THR A 65 1.26 1.25 11.14
N LEU A 66 0.86 0.12 10.57
CA LEU A 66 -0.17 -0.01 9.56
C LEU A 66 -1.45 -0.52 10.22
N ILE A 67 -2.55 0.20 10.03
CA ILE A 67 -3.87 -0.14 10.55
C ILE A 67 -4.73 -0.59 9.37
N ASP A 68 -5.26 -1.81 9.44
CA ASP A 68 -6.13 -2.35 8.41
C ASP A 68 -7.60 -1.89 8.58
N LYS A 69 -8.48 -2.38 7.70
CA LYS A 69 -9.92 -2.08 7.76
C LYS A 69 -10.62 -2.61 9.03
N GLU A 70 -10.08 -3.66 9.64
CA GLU A 70 -10.57 -4.32 10.85
C GLU A 70 -9.98 -3.69 12.13
N LYS A 71 -9.18 -2.63 11.97
CA LYS A 71 -8.45 -1.93 13.03
C LYS A 71 -7.36 -2.75 13.71
N ASN A 72 -6.88 -3.82 13.06
CA ASN A 72 -5.69 -4.51 13.51
C ASN A 72 -4.44 -3.68 13.19
N GLU A 73 -3.45 -3.74 14.09
CA GLU A 73 -2.19 -3.03 13.93
C GLU A 73 -1.07 -3.98 13.51
N PHE A 74 -0.32 -3.58 12.47
CA PHE A 74 0.85 -4.27 11.97
C PHE A 74 2.05 -3.33 12.04
N LYS A 75 3.10 -3.74 12.76
CA LYS A 75 4.33 -2.95 12.88
C LYS A 75 5.32 -3.33 11.79
N THR A 76 5.97 -2.33 11.21
CA THR A 76 7.05 -2.51 10.25
C THR A 76 8.20 -1.56 10.59
N ASN A 77 9.43 -2.02 10.40
CA ASN A 77 10.57 -1.13 10.46
C ASN A 77 10.52 -0.18 9.25
N TYR A 78 10.96 1.05 9.46
CA TYR A 78 11.09 2.09 8.46
C TYR A 78 12.56 2.50 8.38
N MET A 79 13.12 2.49 7.17
CA MET A 79 14.49 2.89 6.89
C MET A 79 14.51 4.20 6.11
N ALA A 80 14.81 5.31 6.79
CA ALA A 80 14.79 6.64 6.19
C ALA A 80 15.87 6.79 5.11
N LYS A 81 17.11 6.42 5.46
CA LYS A 81 18.29 6.54 4.59
C LYS A 81 18.21 5.69 3.31
N LYS A 82 17.33 4.68 3.28
CA LYS A 82 17.07 3.84 2.10
C LYS A 82 15.80 4.27 1.36
N ARG A 83 15.66 5.58 1.15
CA ARG A 83 14.55 6.20 0.39
C ARG A 83 13.17 5.92 1.01
N GLY A 84 13.09 5.90 2.34
CA GLY A 84 11.85 5.61 3.07
C GLY A 84 11.27 4.23 2.73
N THR A 85 11.95 3.18 3.17
CA THR A 85 11.55 1.79 2.87
C THR A 85 11.00 1.10 4.11
N LEU A 86 9.83 0.49 4.00
CA LEU A 86 9.27 -0.41 5.02
C LEU A 86 9.91 -1.80 4.87
N TYR A 87 10.28 -2.45 5.98
CA TYR A 87 10.85 -3.80 6.00
C TYR A 87 10.63 -4.47 7.36
N GLY A 88 10.83 -5.80 7.46
CA GLY A 88 10.76 -6.55 8.73
C GLY A 88 9.44 -6.31 9.47
N GLY A 89 8.33 -6.77 8.90
CA GLY A 89 6.96 -6.44 9.28
C GLY A 89 6.06 -6.21 8.06
N TRP A 90 6.63 -5.65 6.99
CA TRP A 90 5.92 -5.48 5.71
C TRP A 90 5.48 -6.82 5.10
N LYS A 91 6.34 -7.84 5.14
CA LYS A 91 6.02 -9.15 4.55
C LYS A 91 4.86 -9.81 5.28
N GLU A 92 4.82 -9.68 6.59
CA GLU A 92 3.77 -10.18 7.47
C GLU A 92 2.44 -9.51 7.15
N PHE A 93 2.43 -8.18 6.97
CA PHE A 93 1.25 -7.45 6.49
C PHE A 93 0.79 -7.94 5.11
N ALA A 94 1.72 -8.09 4.16
CA ALA A 94 1.40 -8.54 2.80
C ALA A 94 0.79 -9.95 2.78
N ILE A 95 1.32 -10.87 3.60
CA ILE A 95 0.81 -12.24 3.74
C ILE A 95 -0.55 -12.24 4.44
N ALA A 96 -0.70 -11.51 5.55
CA ALA A 96 -1.95 -11.45 6.33
C ALA A 96 -3.12 -10.96 5.47
N HIS A 97 -2.85 -10.08 4.52
CA HIS A 97 -3.84 -9.57 3.59
C HIS A 97 -3.84 -10.24 2.22
N ASN A 98 -3.06 -11.30 1.99
CA ASN A 98 -2.94 -11.95 0.68
C ASN A 98 -2.81 -10.92 -0.46
N LEU A 99 -1.85 -10.00 -0.33
CA LEU A 99 -1.62 -8.97 -1.34
C LEU A 99 -1.12 -9.60 -2.63
N GLU A 100 -1.69 -9.14 -3.74
CA GLU A 100 -1.34 -9.66 -5.06
C GLU A 100 -0.72 -8.59 -5.95
N ASP A 101 -0.10 -9.05 -7.03
CA ASP A 101 0.41 -8.16 -8.05
C ASP A 101 -0.71 -7.31 -8.64
N GLY A 102 -0.52 -5.99 -8.72
CA GLY A 102 -1.53 -5.07 -9.25
C GLY A 102 -2.54 -4.54 -8.25
N ASP A 103 -2.63 -5.09 -7.04
CA ASP A 103 -3.42 -4.48 -5.96
C ASP A 103 -2.94 -3.04 -5.72
N ILE A 104 -3.89 -2.15 -5.39
CA ILE A 104 -3.59 -0.76 -5.05
C ILE A 104 -3.81 -0.56 -3.55
N LEU A 105 -2.76 -0.13 -2.85
CA LEU A 105 -2.87 0.29 -1.47
C LEU A 105 -3.00 1.81 -1.40
N VAL A 106 -3.92 2.27 -0.58
CA VAL A 106 -4.10 3.67 -0.21
C VAL A 106 -3.60 3.81 1.22
N PHE A 107 -2.55 4.59 1.40
CA PHE A 107 -1.97 4.89 2.70
C PHE A 107 -2.43 6.27 3.13
N ARG A 108 -3.08 6.36 4.30
CA ARG A 108 -3.51 7.63 4.92
C ARG A 108 -2.72 7.83 6.21
N LEU A 109 -1.91 8.88 6.30
CA LEU A 109 -1.16 9.19 7.51
C LEU A 109 -2.07 9.88 8.53
N ILE A 110 -2.65 9.10 9.45
CA ILE A 110 -3.66 9.60 10.40
C ILE A 110 -3.07 10.17 11.69
N ARG A 111 -1.85 9.75 12.03
CA ARG A 111 -1.02 10.26 13.14
C ARG A 111 0.45 10.09 12.74
N PRO A 112 1.41 10.74 13.44
CA PRO A 112 2.83 10.49 13.20
C PRO A 112 3.14 9.00 13.20
N LEU A 113 3.75 8.51 12.11
CA LEU A 113 4.16 7.11 11.91
C LEU A 113 3.02 6.06 11.92
N VAL A 114 1.76 6.48 11.86
CA VAL A 114 0.60 5.57 11.83
C VAL A 114 -0.21 5.80 10.55
N PHE A 115 -0.28 4.76 9.74
CA PHE A 115 -1.06 4.75 8.50
C PHE A 115 -2.30 3.89 8.63
N GLU A 116 -3.45 4.41 8.24
CA GLU A 116 -4.56 3.54 7.81
C GLU A 116 -4.31 3.08 6.38
N VAL A 117 -4.55 1.80 6.11
CA VAL A 117 -4.31 1.18 4.82
C VAL A 117 -5.62 0.60 4.27
N LEU A 118 -6.05 1.13 3.13
CA LEU A 118 -7.14 0.57 2.33
C LEU A 118 -6.56 -0.20 1.14
N ILE A 119 -7.08 -1.39 0.89
CA ILE A 119 -6.63 -2.28 -0.21
C ILE A 119 -7.72 -2.34 -1.26
N ILE A 120 -7.39 -1.92 -2.48
CA ILE A 120 -8.24 -2.04 -3.67
C ILE A 120 -7.71 -3.19 -4.52
N ARG A 121 -8.51 -4.25 -4.61
CA ARG A 121 -8.10 -5.47 -5.32
C ARG A 121 -8.11 -5.28 -6.83
N VAL A 122 -7.07 -5.78 -7.48
CA VAL A 122 -6.98 -5.79 -8.95
C VAL A 122 -8.10 -6.62 -9.58
N ASP A 123 -8.44 -7.74 -8.94
CA ASP A 123 -9.41 -8.73 -9.43
C ASP A 123 -10.87 -8.39 -9.13
N ALA A 124 -11.16 -7.27 -8.44
CA ALA A 124 -12.54 -6.83 -8.24
C ALA A 124 -13.26 -6.42 -9.54
N THR A 125 -12.55 -6.37 -10.67
CA THR A 125 -13.12 -6.20 -12.02
C THR A 125 -13.62 -7.51 -12.64
N LYS A 126 -13.27 -8.68 -12.09
CA LYS A 126 -13.71 -10.01 -12.59
C LYS A 126 -15.08 -10.47 -12.04
N GLN A 127 -15.79 -9.63 -11.29
CA GLN A 127 -17.17 -9.91 -10.84
C GLN A 127 -18.27 -9.48 -11.83
N TRP A 128 -17.92 -9.26 -13.10
CA TRP A 128 -18.90 -9.25 -14.18
C TRP A 128 -18.54 -10.37 -15.15
N GLY A 129 -19.18 -11.51 -14.92
CA GLY A 129 -19.16 -12.64 -15.84
C GLY A 129 -19.75 -12.23 -17.19
N TYR A 130 -19.18 -12.79 -18.25
CA TYR A 130 -19.95 -13.09 -19.43
C TYR A 130 -20.41 -14.53 -19.28
N ASP A 131 -21.73 -14.71 -19.28
CA ASP A 131 -22.40 -15.96 -19.67
C ASP A 131 -22.03 -16.33 -21.12
#